data_AF-K9UEW1-F1
#
_entry.id   AF-K9UEW1-F1
#
_cell.length_a   1.000
_cell.length_b   1.000
_cell.length_c   1.000
_cell.angle_alpha   90.00
_cell.angle_beta   90.00
_cell.angle_gamma   90.00
#
_symmetry.space_group_name_H-M   'P 1'
#
loop_
_entity.id
_entity.type
_entity.pdbx_description
1 polymer ?
#
loop_
_entity_poly.entity_id
_entity_poly.type
_entity_poly.pdbx_seq_one_letter_code
_entity_poly.pdbx_strand_id
1 'polypeptide(L)'
;MSNTTTRTTIALPTALLVATDRAVTEGKAKSRNDLIARAIQRELALIRRAEIDADLAQMGRDPEYQAEVLQMEAEFAVAQWEALQTVETQT
;
A
#
# COMPACT_ATOMS: atom_id res chain seq x y z
N MET A 1 -17.81 10.92 3.95
CA MET A 1 -18.30 9.53 4.12
C MET A 1 -18.60 9.33 5.60
N SER A 2 -19.82 8.98 5.96
CA SER A 2 -20.22 8.70 7.34
C SER A 2 -19.39 7.53 7.86
N ASN A 3 -18.60 7.76 8.91
CA ASN A 3 -17.71 6.76 9.49
C ASN A 3 -18.52 5.82 10.42
N THR A 4 -19.48 5.11 9.82
CA THR A 4 -20.38 4.21 10.55
C THR A 4 -19.59 3.05 11.12
N THR A 5 -19.55 2.96 12.44
CA THR A 5 -18.87 1.86 13.15
C THR A 5 -19.87 0.75 13.44
N THR A 6 -19.59 -0.46 12.97
CA THR A 6 -20.36 -1.65 13.32
C THR A 6 -19.75 -2.31 14.55
N ARG A 7 -20.57 -2.56 15.58
CA ARG A 7 -20.14 -3.31 16.76
C ARG A 7 -20.04 -4.78 16.41
N THR A 8 -18.89 -5.37 16.66
CA THR A 8 -18.65 -6.80 16.47
C THR A 8 -17.91 -7.37 17.68
N THR A 9 -18.01 -8.68 17.88
CA THR A 9 -17.30 -9.39 18.95
C THR A 9 -16.22 -10.26 18.30
N ILE A 10 -14.97 -10.07 18.72
CA ILE A 10 -13.82 -10.85 18.27
C ILE A 10 -13.12 -11.50 19.46
N ALA A 11 -12.60 -12.70 19.27
CA ALA A 11 -11.70 -13.32 20.24
C ALA A 11 -10.28 -12.77 20.04
N LEU A 12 -9.67 -12.28 21.12
CA LEU A 12 -8.28 -11.81 21.13
C LEU A 12 -7.49 -12.59 22.19
N PRO A 13 -6.22 -12.92 21.95
CA PRO A 13 -5.35 -13.45 22.99
C PRO A 13 -5.33 -12.51 24.20
N THR A 14 -5.43 -13.06 25.42
CA THR A 14 -5.47 -12.25 26.64
C THR A 14 -4.28 -11.32 26.76
N ALA A 15 -3.08 -11.80 26.42
CA ALA A 15 -1.86 -10.98 26.44
C ALA A 15 -1.95 -9.77 25.48
N LEU A 16 -2.57 -9.95 24.31
CA LEU A 16 -2.75 -8.88 23.33
C LEU A 16 -3.75 -7.83 23.82
N LEU A 17 -4.84 -8.28 24.47
CA LEU A 17 -5.82 -7.38 25.08
C LEU A 17 -5.16 -6.55 26.20
N VAL A 18 -4.39 -7.18 27.09
CA VAL A 18 -3.66 -6.47 28.17
C VAL A 18 -2.68 -5.45 27.60
N ALA A 19 -1.94 -5.79 26.54
CA ALA A 19 -1.01 -4.85 25.90
C ALA A 19 -1.74 -3.67 25.24
N THR A 20 -2.89 -3.94 24.62
CA THR A 20 -3.76 -2.91 24.02
C THR A 20 -4.29 -1.96 25.09
N ASP A 21 -4.73 -2.50 26.23
CA ASP A 21 -5.23 -1.74 27.36
C ASP A 21 -4.17 -0.81 27.91
N ARG A 22 -2.97 -1.36 28.14
CA ARG A 22 -1.81 -0.60 28.59
C ARG A 22 -1.47 0.55 27.63
N ALA A 23 -1.49 0.31 26.32
CA ALA A 23 -1.21 1.35 25.34
C ALA A 23 -2.22 2.51 25.38
N VAL A 24 -3.49 2.22 25.67
CA VAL A 24 -4.52 3.25 25.87
C VAL A 24 -4.29 4.00 27.19
N THR A 25 -4.02 3.28 28.29
CA THR A 25 -3.75 3.90 29.60
C THR A 25 -2.50 4.79 29.58
N GLU A 26 -1.47 4.41 28.83
CA GLU A 26 -0.25 5.20 28.63
C GLU A 26 -0.44 6.38 27.64
N GLY A 27 -1.65 6.59 27.11
CA GLY A 27 -1.95 7.68 26.16
C GLY A 27 -1.39 7.49 24.75
N LYS A 28 -0.83 6.31 24.44
CA LYS A 28 -0.28 5.98 23.11
C LYS A 28 -1.36 5.72 22.07
N ALA A 29 -2.60 5.48 22.52
CA ALA A 29 -3.77 5.30 21.67
C ALA A 29 -5.01 5.97 22.26
N LYS A 30 -5.89 6.49 21.41
CA LYS A 30 -7.12 7.19 21.82
C LYS A 30 -8.15 6.25 22.44
N SER A 31 -8.25 5.02 21.92
CA SER A 31 -9.11 3.96 22.44
C SER A 31 -8.67 2.61 21.91
N ARG A 32 -9.20 1.52 22.50
CA ARG A 32 -8.98 0.16 22.00
C ARG A 32 -9.45 0.03 20.55
N ASN A 33 -10.66 0.52 20.26
CA ASN A 33 -11.25 0.46 18.92
C ASN A 33 -10.40 1.20 17.90
N ASP A 34 -9.91 2.38 18.25
CA ASP A 34 -9.03 3.17 17.38
C ASP A 34 -7.69 2.47 17.13
N LEU A 35 -7.09 1.84 18.15
CA LEU A 35 -5.85 1.10 17.98
C LEU A 35 -6.05 -0.14 17.10
N ILE A 36 -7.09 -0.92 17.37
CA ILE A 36 -7.44 -2.14 16.63
C ILE A 36 -7.79 -1.80 15.18
N ALA A 37 -8.62 -0.77 14.94
CA ALA A 37 -8.98 -0.34 13.60
C ALA A 37 -7.74 0.07 12.79
N ARG A 38 -6.84 0.87 13.37
CA ARG A 38 -5.58 1.25 12.71
C ARG A 38 -4.68 0.06 12.43
N ALA A 39 -4.62 -0.91 13.35
CA ALA A 39 -3.83 -2.13 13.14
C ALA A 39 -4.38 -2.96 11.98
N ILE A 40 -5.70 -3.20 11.95
CA ILE A 40 -6.37 -3.94 10.87
C ILE A 40 -6.22 -3.21 9.53
N GLN A 41 -6.39 -1.89 9.49
CA GLN A 41 -6.21 -1.10 8.26
C GLN A 41 -4.80 -1.25 7.69
N ARG A 42 -3.76 -1.21 8.54
CA ARG A 42 -2.37 -1.42 8.09
C ARG A 42 -2.18 -2.82 7.55
N GLU A 43 -2.69 -3.83 8.25
CA GLU A 43 -2.57 -5.23 7.82
C GLU A 43 -3.26 -5.46 6.46
N LEU A 44 -4.48 -4.96 6.29
CA LEU A 44 -5.21 -5.07 5.02
C LEU A 44 -4.48 -4.35 3.87
N ALA A 45 -3.84 -3.20 4.15
CA ALA A 45 -3.05 -2.51 3.15
C ALA A 45 -1.81 -3.31 2.73
N LEU A 46 -1.15 -3.99 3.68
CA LEU A 46 0.00 -4.86 3.39
C LEU A 46 -0.42 -6.08 2.57
N ILE A 47 -1.52 -6.73 2.92
CA ILE A 47 -2.09 -7.86 2.16
C ILE A 47 -2.37 -7.41 0.72
N ARG A 48 -3.10 -6.30 0.55
CA ARG A 48 -3.41 -5.76 -0.77
C ARG A 48 -2.16 -5.41 -1.57
N ARG A 49 -1.12 -4.89 -0.91
CA ARG A 49 0.14 -4.58 -1.57
C ARG A 49 0.83 -5.85 -2.06
N ALA A 50 0.86 -6.90 -1.24
CA ALA A 50 1.44 -8.19 -1.60
C ALA A 50 0.69 -8.85 -2.78
N GLU A 51 -0.64 -8.73 -2.83
CA GLU A 51 -1.45 -9.19 -3.96
C GLU A 51 -1.06 -8.45 -5.25
N ILE A 52 -0.97 -7.12 -5.21
CA ILE A 52 -0.55 -6.31 -6.36
C ILE A 52 0.87 -6.69 -6.80
N ASP A 53 1.81 -6.83 -5.86
CA ASP A 53 3.19 -7.18 -6.18
C ASP A 53 3.27 -8.60 -6.78
N ALA A 54 2.41 -9.53 -6.36
CA ALA A 54 2.32 -10.88 -6.93
C ALA A 54 1.78 -10.85 -8.37
N ASP A 55 0.71 -10.10 -8.63
CA ASP A 55 0.13 -9.93 -9.96
C ASP A 55 1.13 -9.28 -10.93
N LEU A 56 1.83 -8.24 -10.47
CA LEU A 56 2.88 -7.57 -11.26
C LEU A 56 4.09 -8.48 -11.51
N ALA A 57 4.47 -9.32 -10.54
CA ALA A 57 5.57 -10.27 -10.72
C ALA A 57 5.26 -11.31 -11.80
N GLN A 58 3.99 -11.64 -12.04
CA GLN A 58 3.58 -12.49 -13.15
C GLN A 58 3.84 -11.80 -14.49
N MET A 59 3.47 -10.53 -14.64
CA MET A 59 3.74 -9.73 -15.86
C MET A 59 5.25 -9.57 -16.10
N GLY A 60 6.03 -9.36 -15.04
CA GLY A 60 7.48 -9.25 -15.12
C GLY A 60 8.19 -10.54 -15.55
N ARG A 61 7.50 -11.68 -15.63
CA ARG A 61 8.04 -12.95 -16.14
C ARG A 61 7.49 -13.34 -17.52
N ASP A 62 6.64 -12.50 -18.10
CA ASP A 62 6.08 -12.71 -19.43
C ASP A 62 7.03 -12.15 -20.50
N PRO A 63 7.69 -13.02 -21.31
CA PRO A 63 8.67 -12.58 -22.29
C PRO A 63 8.05 -11.81 -23.47
N GLU A 64 6.79 -12.09 -23.82
CA GLU A 64 6.10 -11.38 -24.91
C GLU A 64 5.79 -9.95 -24.47
N TYR A 65 5.27 -9.80 -23.26
CA TYR A 65 5.05 -8.49 -22.64
C TYR A 65 6.36 -7.70 -22.51
N GLN A 66 7.46 -8.33 -22.07
CA GLN A 66 8.76 -7.66 -21.99
C GLN A 66 9.27 -7.17 -23.35
N ALA A 67 9.09 -7.97 -24.40
CA ALA A 67 9.50 -7.58 -25.75
C ALA A 67 8.71 -6.38 -26.27
N GLU A 68 7.39 -6.34 -26.02
CA GLU A 68 6.53 -5.22 -26.37
C GLU A 68 6.92 -3.93 -25.61
N VAL A 69 7.19 -4.04 -24.31
CA VAL A 69 7.68 -2.90 -23.50
C VAL A 69 9.00 -2.36 -24.05
N LEU A 70 9.96 -3.23 -24.39
CA LEU A 70 11.24 -2.79 -24.97
C LEU A 70 11.07 -2.11 -26.33
N GLN A 71 10.15 -2.60 -27.16
CA GLN A 71 9.82 -1.95 -28.42
C GLN A 71 9.24 -0.55 -28.18
N MET A 72 8.27 -0.44 -27.26
CA MET A 72 7.66 0.83 -26.90
C MET A 72 8.71 1.82 -26.35
N GLU A 73 9.57 1.40 -25.42
CA GLU A 73 10.65 2.26 -24.92
C GLU A 73 11.58 2.76 -26.04
N ALA A 74 11.90 1.91 -27.03
CA ALA A 74 12.69 2.31 -28.18
C ALA A 74 11.98 3.35 -29.06
N GLU A 75 10.67 3.19 -29.28
CA GLU A 75 9.84 4.13 -30.04
C GLU A 75 9.73 5.50 -29.34
N PHE A 76 9.68 5.51 -28.00
CA PHE A 76 9.52 6.73 -27.21
C PHE A 76 10.84 7.40 -26.79
N ALA A 77 12.00 6.77 -26.99
CA ALA A 77 13.30 7.27 -26.52
C ALA A 77 13.61 8.72 -26.98
N VAL A 78 13.29 9.05 -28.23
CA VAL A 78 13.52 10.40 -28.78
C VAL A 78 12.62 11.43 -28.10
N ALA A 79 11.33 11.13 -27.95
CA ALA A 79 10.36 12.01 -27.31
C ALA A 79 10.70 12.24 -25.82
N GLN A 80 11.19 11.21 -25.12
CA GLN A 80 11.64 11.33 -23.72
C GLN A 80 12.86 12.27 -23.60
N TRP A 81 13.80 12.21 -24.55
CA TRP A 81 14.97 13.10 -24.59
C TRP A 81 14.59 14.57 -24.86
N GLU A 82 13.71 14.81 -25.82
CA GLU A 82 13.19 16.15 -26.11
C GLU A 82 12.41 16.73 -24.92
N ALA A 83 11.63 15.90 -24.22
CA ALA A 83 10.90 16.31 -23.02
C ALA A 83 11.86 16.72 -21.88
N LEU A 84 12.95 15.98 -21.66
CA LEU A 84 13.97 16.33 -20.67
C LEU A 84 14.59 17.70 -20.97
N GLN A 85 15.05 17.92 -22.21
CA GLN A 85 15.65 19.19 -22.62
C GLN A 85 14.68 20.37 -22.45
N THR A 86 13.40 20.15 -22.70
CA THR A 86 12.35 21.17 -22.52
C THR A 86 12.21 21.57 -21.05
N VAL A 87 12.27 20.62 -20.11
CA VAL A 87 12.21 20.92 -18.66
C VAL A 87 13.46 21.67 -18.21
N GLU A 88 14.64 21.24 -18.66
CA GLU A 88 15.92 21.85 -18.28
C GLU A 88 16.08 23.28 -18.79
N THR A 89 15.50 23.61 -19.95
CA THR A 89 15.56 24.97 -20.52
C THR A 89 14.53 25.94 -19.95
N GLN A 90 13.53 25.45 -19.20
CA GLN A 90 12.49 26.26 -18.56
C GLN A 90 12.76 26.56 -17.08
N THR A 91 13.87 26.05 -16.51
CA THR A 91 14.29 26.26 -15.12
C THR A 91 15.50 27.17 -15.03
#